data_AF-A0A259DR42-F1
#
_entry.id   AF-A0A259DR42-F1
#
_cell.length_a   1.000
_cell.length_b   1.000
_cell.length_c   1.000
_cell.angle_alpha   90.00
_cell.angle_beta   90.00
_cell.angle_gamma   90.00
#
_symmetry.space_group_name_H-M   'P 1'
#
loop_
_entity.id
_entity.type
_entity.pdbx_description
1 polymer ?
#
loop_
_entity_poly.entity_id
_entity_poly.type
_entity_poly.pdbx_seq_one_letter_code
_entity_poly.pdbx_strand_id
1 'polypeptide(L)'
;HSPFYVYAYAFGDGLVNALYATYAEGLPGFQDKYLDMLKAGGSKHHKDLLAPFGLDATDPKFWDRGLSMIAGFIDELEAMEG
;
A
#
# COMPACT_ATOMS: atom_id res chain seq x y z
N HIS A 1 6.24 -19.20 -18.10
CA HIS A 1 6.99 -18.25 -17.25
C HIS A 1 6.78 -16.87 -17.85
N SER A 2 5.82 -16.09 -17.34
CA SER A 2 5.57 -14.74 -17.86
C SER A 2 6.56 -13.77 -17.20
N PRO A 3 7.41 -13.05 -17.95
CA PRO A 3 8.26 -12.02 -17.35
C PRO A 3 7.35 -10.99 -16.66
N PHE A 4 7.80 -10.40 -15.54
CA PHE A 4 7.06 -9.42 -14.73
C PHE A 4 5.96 -9.93 -13.78
N TYR A 5 5.74 -11.24 -13.65
CA TYR A 5 4.74 -11.75 -12.68
C TYR A 5 5.14 -11.51 -11.21
N VAL A 6 6.43 -11.58 -10.90
CA VAL A 6 6.96 -11.33 -9.54
C VAL A 6 6.77 -9.86 -9.12
N TYR A 7 6.83 -8.94 -10.10
CA TYR A 7 6.60 -7.52 -9.86
C TYR A 7 5.16 -7.26 -9.40
N ALA A 8 4.17 -7.99 -9.93
CA ALA A 8 2.78 -7.82 -9.54
C ALA A 8 2.51 -8.21 -8.07
N TYR A 9 3.22 -9.21 -7.52
CA TYR A 9 3.10 -9.57 -6.10
C TYR A 9 3.79 -8.56 -5.20
N ALA A 10 5.01 -8.14 -5.51
CA ALA A 10 5.71 -7.12 -4.73
C ALA A 10 4.96 -5.77 -4.76
N PHE A 11 4.39 -5.43 -5.92
CA PHE A 11 3.53 -4.26 -6.08
C PHE A 11 2.24 -4.40 -5.27
N GLY A 12 1.57 -5.55 -5.35
CA GLY A 12 0.35 -5.84 -4.60
C GLY A 12 0.56 -5.78 -3.08
N ASP A 13 1.68 -6.32 -2.60
CA ASP A 13 2.01 -6.33 -1.17
C ASP A 13 2.34 -4.92 -0.66
N GLY A 14 3.15 -4.16 -1.40
CA GLY A 14 3.42 -2.75 -1.08
C GLY A 14 2.17 -1.88 -1.12
N LEU A 15 1.26 -2.15 -2.06
CA LEU A 15 -0.02 -1.44 -2.18
C LEU A 15 -0.93 -1.68 -0.98
N VAL A 16 -1.07 -2.93 -0.55
CA VAL A 16 -1.88 -3.30 0.62
C VAL A 16 -1.30 -2.67 1.89
N ASN A 17 0.03 -2.71 2.06
CA ASN A 17 0.71 -2.08 3.20
C ASN A 17 0.47 -0.56 3.25
N ALA A 18 0.53 0.13 2.11
CA ALA A 18 0.27 1.57 2.06
C ALA A 18 -1.20 1.92 2.36
N LEU A 19 -2.15 1.12 1.86
CA LEU A 19 -3.57 1.27 2.18
C LEU A 19 -3.82 1.04 3.68
N TYR A 20 -3.19 0.03 4.26
CA TYR A 20 -3.27 -0.25 5.69
C TYR A 20 -2.69 0.88 6.54
N ALA A 21 -1.52 1.41 6.18
CA ALA A 21 -0.91 2.53 6.88
C ALA A 21 -1.81 3.78 6.84
N THR A 22 -2.47 4.03 5.70
CA THR A 22 -3.41 5.14 5.53
C THR A 22 -4.68 4.96 6.38
N TYR A 23 -5.15 3.72 6.52
CA TYR A 23 -6.24 3.36 7.43
C TYR A 23 -5.84 3.57 8.90
N ALA A 24 -4.65 3.11 9.29
CA ALA A 24 -4.12 3.25 10.65
C ALA A 24 -3.91 4.73 11.06
N GLU A 25 -3.55 5.59 10.10
CA GLU A 25 -3.47 7.05 10.30
C GLU A 25 -4.85 7.74 10.42
N GLY A 26 -5.94 7.01 10.24
CA GLY A 26 -7.29 7.52 10.46
C GLY A 26 -7.86 8.33 9.29
N LEU A 27 -7.51 7.99 8.05
CA LEU A 27 -8.04 8.68 6.86
C LEU A 27 -9.59 8.73 6.90
N PRO A 28 -10.20 9.93 6.90
CA PRO A 28 -11.65 10.06 6.91
C PRO A 28 -12.30 9.45 5.67
N GLY A 29 -13.36 8.65 5.88
CA GLY A 29 -14.09 8.01 4.80
C GLY A 29 -13.30 6.92 4.08
N PHE A 30 -12.30 6.30 4.73
CA PHE A 30 -11.48 5.24 4.14
C PHE A 30 -12.34 4.11 3.53
N GLN A 31 -13.37 3.66 4.24
CA GLN A 31 -14.24 2.57 3.79
C GLN A 31 -14.92 2.88 2.45
N ASP A 32 -15.50 4.08 2.30
CA ASP A 32 -16.18 4.49 1.07
C ASP A 32 -15.19 4.59 -0.08
N LYS A 33 -14.02 5.18 0.16
CA LYS A 33 -12.93 5.27 -0.82
C LYS A 33 -12.45 3.89 -1.26
N TYR A 34 -12.32 2.95 -0.32
CA TYR A 34 -11.91 1.58 -0.58
C TYR A 34 -12.95 0.83 -1.43
N LEU A 35 -14.23 0.95 -1.11
CA LEU A 35 -15.30 0.36 -1.91
C LEU A 35 -15.35 0.95 -3.33
N ASP A 36 -15.16 2.25 -3.48
CA ASP A 36 -15.14 2.88 -4.81
C ASP A 36 -13.92 2.47 -5.64
N MET A 37 -12.76 2.27 -5.01
CA MET A 37 -11.58 1.69 -5.65
C MET A 37 -11.88 0.27 -6.16
N LEU A 38 -12.48 -0.59 -5.31
CA LEU A 38 -12.83 -1.96 -5.70
C LEU A 38 -13.86 -1.99 -6.85
N LYS A 39 -14.87 -1.11 -6.83
CA LYS A 39 -15.86 -0.98 -7.91
C LYS A 39 -15.23 -0.54 -9.23
N ALA A 40 -14.21 0.32 -9.18
CA ALA A 40 -13.52 0.78 -10.36
C ALA A 40 -12.66 -0.32 -11.02
N GLY A 41 -12.20 -1.32 -10.25
CA GLY A 41 -11.42 -2.44 -10.78
C GLY A 41 -10.25 -1.99 -11.65
N GLY A 42 -10.08 -2.60 -12.82
CA GLY A 42 -9.03 -2.23 -13.79
C GLY A 42 -9.40 -1.10 -14.76
N SER A 43 -10.54 -0.43 -14.58
CA SER A 43 -11.02 0.61 -15.52
C SER A 43 -10.32 1.96 -15.36
N LYS A 44 -9.54 2.15 -14.28
CA LYS A 44 -8.76 3.35 -13.98
C LYS A 44 -7.29 3.00 -13.82
N HIS A 45 -6.42 3.95 -14.16
CA HIS A 45 -5.00 3.79 -13.93
C HIS A 45 -4.70 3.75 -12.42
N HIS A 46 -3.73 2.94 -11.99
CA HIS A 46 -3.37 2.76 -10.58
C HIS A 46 -3.15 4.09 -9.84
N LYS A 47 -2.56 5.08 -10.52
CA LYS A 47 -2.38 6.44 -9.99
C LYS A 47 -3.71 7.10 -9.59
N ASP A 48 -4.72 7.02 -10.45
CA ASP A 48 -6.03 7.64 -10.23
C ASP A 48 -6.85 6.89 -9.17
N LEU A 49 -6.62 5.59 -9.04
CA LEU A 49 -7.22 4.76 -7.99
C LEU A 49 -6.68 5.08 -6.60
N LEU A 50 -5.42 5.52 -6.52
CA LEU A 50 -4.71 5.71 -5.26
C LEU A 50 -4.68 7.16 -4.78
N ALA A 51 -4.87 8.12 -5.68
CA ALA A 51 -4.98 9.54 -5.35
C ALA A 51 -6.00 9.85 -4.22
N PRO A 52 -7.19 9.22 -4.14
CA PRO A 52 -8.14 9.45 -3.04
C PRO A 52 -7.62 9.08 -1.64
N PHE A 53 -6.61 8.21 -1.58
CA PHE A 53 -5.95 7.79 -0.34
C PHE A 53 -4.72 8.66 -0.01
N GLY A 54 -4.42 9.67 -0.85
CA GLY A 54 -3.18 10.45 -0.74
C GLY A 54 -1.94 9.66 -1.15
N LEU A 55 -2.12 8.56 -1.88
CA LEU A 55 -1.06 7.64 -2.28
C LEU A 55 -0.69 7.88 -3.74
N ASP A 56 0.60 8.04 -4.02
CA ASP A 56 1.15 8.12 -5.37
C ASP A 56 2.30 7.10 -5.53
N ALA A 57 2.04 6.00 -6.23
CA ALA A 57 3.04 4.96 -6.49
C ALA A 57 4.20 5.43 -7.40
N THR A 58 4.08 6.61 -8.02
CA THR A 58 5.15 7.25 -8.80
C THR A 58 6.11 8.08 -7.93
N ASP A 59 5.77 8.34 -6.66
CA ASP A 59 6.66 8.99 -5.69
C ASP A 59 7.55 7.94 -4.99
N PRO A 60 8.88 8.05 -5.06
CA PRO A 60 9.78 7.17 -4.30
C PRO A 60 9.48 7.12 -2.79
N LYS A 61 9.00 8.22 -2.20
CA LYS A 61 8.65 8.30 -0.78
C LYS A 61 7.52 7.36 -0.38
N PHE A 62 6.65 7.01 -1.32
CA PHE A 62 5.59 6.02 -1.11
C PHE A 62 6.20 4.64 -0.78
N TRP A 63 7.27 4.27 -1.49
CA TRP A 63 7.96 2.99 -1.29
C TRP A 63 8.79 3.00 -0.01
N ASP A 64 9.42 4.12 0.33
CA ASP A 64 10.14 4.28 1.61
C ASP A 64 9.22 4.01 2.80
N ARG A 65 7.99 4.54 2.76
CA ARG A 65 7.00 4.34 3.81
C ARG A 65 6.59 2.87 3.97
N GLY A 66 6.41 2.15 2.86
CA GLY A 66 6.12 0.71 2.89
C GLY A 66 7.26 -0.11 3.49
N LEU A 67 8.50 0.22 3.13
CA LEU A 67 9.70 -0.44 3.66
C LEU A 67 9.92 -0.13 5.15
N SER A 68 9.69 1.11 5.59
CA SER A 68 9.78 1.48 7.01
C SER A 68 8.77 0.76 7.90
N MET A 69 7.59 0.44 7.38
CA MET A 69 6.57 -0.30 8.12
C MET A 69 7.01 -1.75 8.38
N ILE A 70 7.60 -2.40 7.38
CA ILE A 70 8.20 -3.74 7.52
C ILE A 70 9.40 -3.71 8.47
N ALA A 71 10.24 -2.67 8.37
CA ALA A 71 11.37 -2.50 9.28
C ALA A 71 10.91 -2.38 10.74
N GLY A 72 9.84 -1.62 11.01
CA GLY A 72 9.26 -1.51 12.35
C GLY A 72 8.74 -2.86 12.90
N PHE A 73 8.17 -3.72 12.06
CA PHE A 73 7.78 -5.07 12.49
C PHE A 73 8.98 -5.96 12.84
N ILE A 74 10.11 -5.78 12.15
CA ILE A 74 11.36 -6.49 12.48
C ILE A 74 11.91 -5.98 13.82
N ASP A 75 11.93 -4.67 14.04
CA ASP A 75 12.36 -4.06 15.30
C ASP A 75 11.50 -4.54 16.50
N GLU A 76 10.18 -4.64 16.31
CA GLU A 76 9.26 -5.19 17.33
C GLU A 76 9.54 -6.67 17.64
N LEU A 77 9.83 -7.48 16.61
CA LEU A 77 10.20 -8.88 16.77
C LEU A 77 11.52 -9.05 17.51
N GLU A 78 12.56 -8.29 17.15
CA GLU A 78 13.86 -8.32 17.85
C GLU A 78 13.72 -7.91 19.32
N ALA A 79 12.85 -6.95 19.64
CA ALA A 79 12.59 -6.51 21.01
C ALA A 79 11.86 -7.56 21.88
N MET A 80 11.18 -8.55 21.26
CA MET A 80 10.50 -9.65 21.97
C MET A 80 11.42 -10.84 22.26
N GLU A 81 12.56 -10.96 21.56
CA GLU A 81 13.57 -12.01 21.79
C GLU A 81 14.66 -11.59 22.80
N GLY A 82 14.62 -10.35 23.30
CA GLY A 82 15.57 -9.76 24.27
C GLY A 82 15.19 -9.87 25.74
#